data_AF-A0A7S2MNI4-F1
#
_entry.id   AF-A0A7S2MNI4-F1
#
_cell.length_a   1.000
_cell.length_b   1.000
_cell.length_c   1.000
_cell.angle_alpha   90.00
_cell.angle_beta   90.00
_cell.angle_gamma   90.00
#
_symmetry.space_group_name_H-M   'P 1'
#
loop_
_entity.id
_entity.type
_entity.pdbx_description
1 polymer ?
#
loop_
_entity_poly.entity_id
_entity_poly.type
_entity_poly.pdbx_seq_one_letter_code
_entity_poly.pdbx_strand_id
1 'polypeptide(L)'
;LPHDGRNVAVLLMDTQGAWDGQMTKEQCATIFGLTVLMASKCICNVQNMLTDDKFDAIDYFTSFAMAACSGMRSEEAPFGHLEFVVRDWPWYEKGMQTEQCKEMSQKHLEKMLSSNLAGRKETADRIREIFRKVSCFGLPHPGLGVLEPSFQGEFSEIGSDFFQLLDEFTRTFFDKGSFPLPSAPLGTEVTPSTFENVIKNFVEAFSSSGTTTVQLRDAFVNIEIYKNRDLLMDAFGKALKKLAPESSPIDPEKFEADGVRMITEYMKEFETKLRSFKLRNEAEQLENFKMAISGMYTKRKSDNDDELNA
;
A
#
# COMPACT_ATOMS: atom_id res chain seq x y z
N LEU A 1 -17.09 -1.60 4.19
CA LEU A 1 -17.17 -1.49 5.66
C LEU A 1 -16.40 -0.24 6.05
N PRO A 2 -17.01 0.73 6.75
CA PRO A 2 -16.26 1.88 7.24
C PRO A 2 -15.24 1.41 8.29
N HIS A 3 -13.97 1.76 8.11
CA HIS A 3 -12.94 1.62 9.14
C HIS A 3 -12.92 2.92 9.94
N ASP A 4 -13.19 2.86 11.24
CA ASP A 4 -13.31 4.03 12.12
C ASP A 4 -14.26 5.13 11.60
N GLY A 5 -15.37 4.71 10.96
CA GLY A 5 -16.35 5.65 10.39
C GLY A 5 -15.93 6.31 9.08
N ARG A 6 -14.75 5.99 8.52
CA ARG A 6 -14.27 6.49 7.22
C ARG A 6 -14.65 5.55 6.08
N ASN A 7 -15.05 6.11 4.95
CA ASN A 7 -15.21 5.35 3.71
C ASN A 7 -13.83 4.94 3.18
N VAL A 8 -13.65 3.66 2.87
CA VAL A 8 -12.38 3.11 2.35
C VAL A 8 -12.63 2.50 0.97
N ALA A 9 -11.76 2.82 0.01
CA ALA A 9 -11.73 2.16 -1.29
C ALA A 9 -10.96 0.84 -1.17
N VAL A 10 -11.52 -0.24 -1.72
CA VAL A 10 -10.89 -1.57 -1.71
C VAL A 10 -10.40 -1.89 -3.12
N LEU A 11 -9.12 -2.20 -3.24
CA LEU A 11 -8.50 -2.69 -4.47
C LEU A 11 -8.10 -4.14 -4.27
N LEU A 12 -8.53 -5.02 -5.18
CA LEU A 12 -7.99 -6.36 -5.32
C LEU A 12 -6.98 -6.32 -6.47
N MET A 13 -5.74 -6.74 -6.19
CA MET A 13 -4.65 -6.75 -7.14
C MET A 13 -4.22 -8.19 -7.34
N ASP A 14 -4.35 -8.67 -8.57
CA ASP A 14 -3.72 -9.91 -9.00
C ASP A 14 -2.37 -9.59 -9.64
N THR A 15 -1.36 -10.37 -9.30
CA THR A 15 0.03 -10.09 -9.69
C THR A 15 0.59 -11.28 -10.43
N GLN A 16 1.34 -11.01 -11.50
CA GLN A 16 2.06 -12.06 -12.22
C GLN A 16 2.92 -12.86 -11.24
N GLY A 17 2.86 -14.20 -11.35
CA GLY A 17 3.62 -15.10 -10.50
C GLY A 17 5.11 -14.79 -10.55
N ALA A 18 5.66 -14.36 -9.43
CA ALA A 18 7.10 -14.38 -9.23
C ALA A 18 7.57 -15.84 -9.07
N TRP A 19 8.81 -16.13 -9.45
CA TRP A 19 9.44 -17.45 -9.34
C TRP A 19 8.89 -18.55 -10.28
N ASP A 20 8.56 -18.19 -11.52
CA ASP A 20 8.15 -19.13 -12.60
C ASP A 20 9.32 -19.83 -13.32
N GLY A 21 10.57 -19.59 -12.86
CA GLY A 21 11.79 -20.12 -13.47
C GLY A 21 12.27 -19.37 -14.72
N GLN A 22 11.50 -18.40 -15.22
CA GLN A 22 11.89 -17.54 -16.35
C GLN A 22 12.45 -16.19 -15.88
N MET A 23 12.07 -15.74 -14.68
CA MET A 23 12.53 -14.49 -14.07
C MET A 23 13.80 -14.65 -13.24
N THR A 24 14.65 -13.61 -13.19
CA THR A 24 15.78 -13.54 -12.25
C THR A 24 15.28 -13.32 -10.82
N LYS A 25 16.13 -13.59 -9.81
CA LYS A 25 15.81 -13.35 -8.40
C LYS A 25 15.47 -11.89 -8.13
N GLU A 26 16.19 -10.98 -8.78
CA GLU A 26 16.00 -9.54 -8.68
C GLU A 26 14.65 -9.12 -9.27
N GLN A 27 14.28 -9.66 -10.44
CA GLN A 27 12.97 -9.39 -11.05
C GLN A 27 11.81 -9.87 -10.16
N CYS A 28 11.92 -11.09 -9.62
CA CYS A 28 10.94 -11.63 -8.68
C CYS A 28 10.82 -10.76 -7.42
N ALA A 29 11.95 -10.36 -6.85
CA ALA A 29 11.99 -9.51 -5.67
C ALA A 29 11.42 -8.11 -5.94
N THR A 30 11.61 -7.55 -7.14
CA THR A 30 11.01 -6.28 -7.55
C THR A 30 9.50 -6.36 -7.67
N ILE A 31 8.96 -7.37 -8.37
CA ILE A 31 7.50 -7.56 -8.51
C ILE A 31 6.87 -7.78 -7.13
N PHE A 32 7.44 -8.70 -6.34
CA PHE A 32 6.98 -8.96 -4.98
C PHE A 32 7.07 -7.70 -4.11
N GLY A 33 8.16 -6.97 -4.23
CA GLY A 33 8.43 -5.76 -3.47
C GLY A 33 7.42 -4.65 -3.72
N LEU A 34 7.18 -4.33 -4.99
CA LEU A 34 6.13 -3.39 -5.41
C LEU A 34 4.75 -3.80 -4.90
N THR A 35 4.45 -5.10 -4.96
CA THR A 35 3.17 -5.66 -4.49
C THR A 35 3.01 -5.44 -3.00
N VAL A 36 4.01 -5.82 -2.21
CA VAL A 36 4.02 -5.68 -0.75
C VAL A 36 3.95 -4.22 -0.33
N LEU A 37 4.71 -3.34 -0.99
CA LEU A 37 4.71 -1.90 -0.71
C LEU A 37 3.30 -1.30 -0.81
N MET A 38 2.59 -1.65 -1.88
CA MET A 38 1.27 -1.10 -2.15
C MET A 38 0.14 -1.79 -1.37
N ALA A 39 0.37 -3.00 -0.86
CA ALA A 39 -0.64 -3.81 -0.23
C ALA A 39 -0.77 -3.54 1.27
N SER A 40 -1.99 -3.26 1.73
CA SER A 40 -2.31 -3.31 3.16
C SER A 40 -2.41 -4.74 3.70
N LYS A 41 -2.78 -5.68 2.83
CA LYS A 41 -2.59 -7.11 3.03
C LYS A 41 -2.11 -7.77 1.74
N CYS A 42 -1.02 -8.51 1.82
CA CYS A 42 -0.43 -9.26 0.72
C CYS A 42 -0.59 -10.76 0.98
N ILE A 43 -1.19 -11.48 0.02
CA ILE A 43 -1.23 -12.94 0.04
C ILE A 43 -0.03 -13.46 -0.75
N CYS A 44 0.91 -14.09 -0.06
CA CYS A 44 1.98 -14.86 -0.69
C CYS A 44 1.50 -16.30 -0.91
N ASN A 45 1.00 -16.57 -2.11
CA ASN A 45 0.51 -17.90 -2.48
C ASN A 45 1.68 -18.85 -2.78
N VAL A 46 1.80 -19.91 -2.00
CA VAL A 46 2.90 -20.89 -2.08
C VAL A 46 2.30 -22.28 -2.29
N GLN A 47 2.93 -23.13 -3.10
CA GLN A 47 2.50 -24.52 -3.27
C GLN A 47 3.25 -25.46 -2.32
N ASN A 48 2.53 -26.41 -1.73
CA ASN A 48 2.97 -27.45 -0.82
C ASN A 48 3.50 -26.94 0.53
N MET A 49 4.67 -26.31 0.55
CA MET A 49 5.33 -25.91 1.80
C MET A 49 6.13 -24.63 1.63
N LEU A 50 6.27 -23.89 2.73
CA LEU A 50 7.25 -22.80 2.79
C LEU A 50 8.67 -23.35 2.72
N THR A 51 9.50 -22.74 1.89
CA THR A 51 10.89 -23.13 1.62
C THR A 51 11.83 -21.94 1.83
N ASP A 52 13.11 -22.21 2.07
CA ASP A 52 14.08 -21.17 2.40
C ASP A 52 14.26 -20.12 1.30
N ASP A 53 14.17 -20.51 0.02
CA ASP A 53 14.26 -19.58 -1.12
C ASP A 53 13.18 -18.48 -1.10
N LYS A 54 12.00 -18.79 -0.53
CA LYS A 54 10.92 -17.80 -0.38
C LYS A 54 11.28 -16.76 0.68
N PHE A 55 11.84 -17.20 1.81
CA PHE A 55 12.32 -16.29 2.85
C PHE A 55 13.52 -15.47 2.38
N ASP A 56 14.46 -16.07 1.65
CA ASP A 56 15.61 -15.35 1.10
C ASP A 56 15.19 -14.24 0.13
N ALA A 57 14.15 -14.48 -0.68
CA ALA A 57 13.65 -13.48 -1.61
C ALA A 57 12.91 -12.32 -0.90
N ILE A 58 12.11 -12.65 0.12
CA ILE A 58 11.47 -11.64 1.00
C ILE A 58 12.56 -10.85 1.73
N ASP A 59 13.59 -11.52 2.23
CA ASP A 59 14.67 -10.91 2.98
C ASP A 59 15.49 -9.94 2.14
N TYR A 60 15.81 -10.33 0.90
CA TYR A 60 16.49 -9.48 -0.06
C TYR A 60 15.73 -8.17 -0.29
N PHE A 61 14.42 -8.26 -0.54
CA PHE A 61 13.57 -7.10 -0.75
C PHE A 61 13.45 -6.23 0.52
N THR A 62 13.16 -6.85 1.67
CA THR A 62 12.93 -6.13 2.93
C THR A 62 14.20 -5.44 3.44
N SER A 63 15.37 -6.04 3.24
CA SER A 63 16.67 -5.41 3.53
C SER A 63 16.88 -4.15 2.70
N PHE A 64 16.54 -4.21 1.41
CA PHE A 64 16.63 -3.07 0.51
C PHE A 64 15.65 -1.94 0.91
N ALA A 65 14.40 -2.31 1.22
CA ALA A 65 13.39 -1.36 1.68
C ALA A 65 13.79 -0.69 3.00
N MET A 66 14.22 -1.46 4.01
CA MET A 66 14.69 -0.90 5.29
C MET A 66 15.85 0.07 5.12
N ALA A 67 16.79 -0.23 4.22
CA ALA A 67 17.90 0.67 3.94
C ALA A 67 17.43 1.99 3.32
N ALA A 68 16.47 1.95 2.39
CA ALA A 68 15.87 3.16 1.82
C ALA A 68 15.10 4.00 2.86
N CYS A 69 14.52 3.34 3.85
CA CYS A 69 13.72 3.95 4.92
C CYS A 69 14.55 4.43 6.12
N SER A 70 15.86 4.20 6.12
CA SER A 70 16.72 4.57 7.26
C SER A 70 16.68 6.07 7.54
N GLY A 71 16.08 6.44 8.68
CA GLY A 71 15.86 7.84 9.08
C GLY A 71 14.44 8.39 8.85
N MET A 72 13.54 7.60 8.24
CA MET A 72 12.10 7.91 8.07
C MET A 72 11.24 7.13 9.06
N ARG A 73 11.68 7.06 10.33
CA ARG A 73 11.05 6.18 11.32
C ARG A 73 9.64 6.66 11.66
N SER A 74 8.66 5.84 11.31
CA SER A 74 7.35 5.78 11.94
C SER A 74 7.44 4.92 13.21
N GLU A 75 6.55 5.14 14.18
CA GLU A 75 6.39 4.23 15.33
C GLU A 75 5.77 2.89 14.91
N GLU A 76 5.14 2.84 13.74
CA GLU A 76 4.49 1.64 13.20
C GLU A 76 5.34 0.94 12.12
N ALA A 77 5.14 -0.37 12.00
CA ALA A 77 5.75 -1.17 10.94
C ALA A 77 5.38 -0.60 9.55
N PRO A 78 6.34 -0.46 8.64
CA PRO A 78 6.16 0.25 7.39
C PRO A 78 5.29 -0.48 6.37
N PHE A 79 5.18 -1.80 6.47
CA PHE A 79 4.35 -2.64 5.61
C PHE A 79 3.17 -3.23 6.36
N GLY A 80 2.13 -3.58 5.59
CA GLY A 80 0.92 -4.16 6.11
C GLY A 80 1.08 -5.61 6.59
N HIS A 81 0.08 -6.42 6.27
CA HIS A 81 0.04 -7.83 6.63
C HIS A 81 0.59 -8.70 5.50
N LEU A 82 1.55 -9.57 5.79
CA LEU A 82 1.96 -10.66 4.91
C LEU A 82 1.30 -11.96 5.34
N GLU A 83 0.46 -12.54 4.48
CA GLU A 83 -0.22 -13.81 4.73
C GLU A 83 0.30 -14.85 3.74
N PHE A 84 0.99 -15.88 4.24
CA PHE A 84 1.35 -17.03 3.43
C PHE A 84 0.13 -17.94 3.28
N VAL A 85 -0.35 -18.14 2.05
CA VAL A 85 -1.37 -19.14 1.76
C VAL A 85 -0.69 -20.33 1.12
N VAL A 86 -0.59 -21.44 1.86
CA VAL A 86 0.07 -22.65 1.37
C VAL A 86 -0.97 -23.60 0.79
N ARG A 87 -0.96 -23.71 -0.54
CA ARG A 87 -1.81 -24.60 -1.33
C ARG A 87 -1.32 -26.04 -1.23
N ASP A 88 -2.23 -26.99 -1.43
CA ASP A 88 -1.91 -28.42 -1.41
C ASP A 88 -1.14 -28.85 -0.16
N TRP A 89 -1.54 -28.30 1.00
CA TRP A 89 -0.84 -28.46 2.26
C TRP A 89 -0.68 -29.95 2.62
N PRO A 90 0.56 -30.48 2.63
CA PRO A 90 0.79 -31.93 2.66
C PRO A 90 0.48 -32.56 4.02
N TRP A 91 0.39 -31.76 5.08
CA TRP A 91 0.07 -32.22 6.43
C TRP A 91 -1.42 -32.09 6.77
N TYR A 92 -2.27 -31.77 5.78
CA TYR A 92 -3.71 -31.84 5.98
C TYR A 92 -4.18 -33.29 5.97
N GLU A 93 -5.06 -33.64 6.91
CA GLU A 93 -5.72 -34.94 6.98
C GLU A 93 -7.23 -34.74 6.84
N LYS A 94 -7.90 -35.64 6.11
CA LYS A 94 -9.35 -35.53 5.87
C LYS A 94 -10.12 -35.50 7.20
N GLY A 95 -10.99 -34.50 7.36
CA GLY A 95 -11.76 -34.28 8.58
C GLY A 95 -10.99 -33.60 9.74
N MET A 96 -9.77 -33.12 9.49
CA MET A 96 -9.03 -32.29 10.43
C MET A 96 -9.84 -31.03 10.77
N GLN A 97 -9.86 -30.67 12.05
CA GLN A 97 -10.57 -29.47 12.50
C GLN A 97 -9.86 -28.21 12.03
N THR A 98 -10.63 -27.18 11.69
CA THR A 98 -10.14 -25.92 11.15
C THR A 98 -9.08 -25.24 12.04
N GLU A 99 -9.30 -25.22 13.35
CA GLU A 99 -8.35 -24.65 14.32
C GLU A 99 -7.02 -25.42 14.34
N GLN A 100 -7.08 -26.75 14.22
CA GLN A 100 -5.89 -27.58 14.13
C GLN A 100 -5.08 -27.26 12.86
N CYS A 101 -5.75 -27.08 11.71
CA CYS A 101 -5.07 -26.68 10.47
C CYS A 101 -4.35 -25.34 10.62
N LYS A 102 -5.03 -24.33 11.19
CA LYS A 102 -4.46 -22.98 11.45
C LYS A 102 -3.25 -23.04 12.37
N GLU A 103 -3.35 -23.81 13.46
CA GLU A 103 -2.22 -23.97 14.39
C GLU A 103 -1.02 -24.63 13.72
N MET A 104 -1.25 -25.65 12.89
CA MET A 104 -0.17 -26.35 12.19
C MET A 104 0.52 -25.47 11.15
N SER A 105 -0.23 -24.71 10.35
CA SER A 105 0.34 -23.78 9.38
C SER A 105 1.13 -22.65 10.05
N GLN A 106 0.62 -22.11 11.17
CA GLN A 106 1.36 -21.13 11.96
C GLN A 106 2.63 -21.72 12.59
N LYS A 107 2.57 -22.93 13.15
CA LYS A 107 3.75 -23.63 13.70
C LYS A 107 4.82 -23.87 12.63
N HIS A 108 4.41 -24.16 11.39
CA HIS A 108 5.35 -24.29 10.27
C HIS A 108 6.05 -22.97 9.96
N LEU A 109 5.31 -21.86 9.90
CA LEU A 109 5.90 -20.52 9.73
C LEU A 109 6.92 -20.20 10.83
N GLU A 110 6.57 -20.42 12.10
CA GLU A 110 7.50 -20.18 13.21
C GLU A 110 8.75 -21.05 13.13
N LYS A 111 8.60 -22.33 12.75
CA LYS A 111 9.74 -23.23 12.54
C LYS A 111 10.68 -22.73 11.44
N MET A 112 10.14 -22.17 10.36
CA MET A 112 10.93 -21.58 9.29
C MET A 112 11.67 -20.33 9.77
N LEU A 113 11.02 -19.46 10.55
CA LEU A 113 11.60 -18.24 11.10
C LEU A 113 12.62 -18.51 12.22
N SER A 114 12.54 -19.66 12.91
CA SER A 114 13.42 -20.03 14.02
C SER A 114 14.46 -21.11 13.64
N SER A 115 14.71 -21.33 12.34
CA SER A 115 15.66 -22.37 11.91
C SER A 115 17.11 -21.98 12.24
N ASN A 116 17.98 -22.99 12.37
CA ASN A 116 19.41 -22.79 12.68
C ASN A 116 20.26 -22.40 11.43
N LEU A 117 19.62 -22.03 10.33
CA LEU A 117 20.34 -21.58 9.14
C LEU A 117 21.07 -20.26 9.44
N ALA A 118 22.31 -20.12 8.96
CA ALA A 118 23.08 -18.91 9.15
C ALA A 118 22.34 -17.68 8.58
N GLY A 119 22.23 -16.60 9.35
CA GLY A 119 21.51 -15.39 8.95
C GLY A 119 19.99 -15.44 9.13
N ARG A 120 19.39 -16.60 9.44
CA ARG A 120 17.92 -16.73 9.55
C ARG A 120 17.33 -15.92 10.69
N LYS A 121 18.03 -15.82 11.82
CA LYS A 121 17.55 -15.01 12.95
C LYS A 121 17.42 -13.55 12.52
N GLU A 122 18.42 -13.02 11.85
CA GLU A 122 18.45 -11.65 11.34
C GLU A 122 17.37 -11.43 10.27
N THR A 123 17.16 -12.40 9.37
CA THR A 123 16.04 -12.40 8.41
C THR A 123 14.68 -12.37 9.12
N ALA A 124 14.50 -13.19 10.15
CA ALA A 124 13.25 -13.26 10.89
C ALA A 124 12.97 -11.98 11.68
N ASP A 125 13.99 -11.39 12.30
CA ASP A 125 13.90 -10.11 13.00
C ASP A 125 13.52 -9.00 12.01
N ARG A 126 14.15 -8.96 10.83
CA ARG A 126 13.82 -8.03 9.73
C ARG A 126 12.37 -8.16 9.26
N ILE A 127 11.90 -9.38 8.99
CA ILE A 127 10.53 -9.64 8.57
C ILE A 127 9.53 -9.19 9.64
N ARG A 128 9.81 -9.47 10.92
CA ARG A 128 8.94 -9.06 12.03
C ARG A 128 8.95 -7.54 12.28
N GLU A 129 10.04 -6.85 11.97
CA GLU A 129 10.14 -5.39 12.09
C GLU A 129 9.41 -4.66 10.96
N ILE A 130 9.52 -5.16 9.73
CA ILE A 130 9.02 -4.45 8.55
C ILE A 130 7.52 -4.66 8.31
N PHE A 131 6.96 -5.81 8.68
CA PHE A 131 5.54 -6.13 8.52
C PHE A 131 4.78 -5.98 9.83
N ARG A 132 3.63 -5.31 9.79
CA ARG A 132 2.74 -5.21 10.96
C ARG A 132 2.26 -6.58 11.44
N LYS A 133 2.10 -7.53 10.53
CA LYS A 133 1.73 -8.92 10.85
C LYS A 133 2.30 -9.85 9.80
N VAL A 134 2.72 -11.03 10.22
CA VAL A 134 3.05 -12.16 9.34
C VAL A 134 2.29 -13.38 9.82
N SER A 135 1.61 -14.08 8.92
CA SER A 135 0.78 -15.25 9.25
C SER A 135 0.82 -16.29 8.13
N CYS A 136 0.37 -17.50 8.43
CA CYS A 136 0.37 -18.61 7.49
C CYS A 136 -0.92 -19.44 7.63
N PHE A 137 -1.57 -19.68 6.50
CA PHE A 137 -2.77 -20.49 6.39
C PHE A 137 -2.57 -21.62 5.37
N GLY A 138 -2.76 -22.86 5.81
CA GLY A 138 -2.69 -24.04 4.95
C GLY A 138 -4.05 -24.38 4.34
N LEU A 139 -4.10 -24.53 3.02
CA LEU A 139 -5.26 -25.06 2.29
C LEU A 139 -4.94 -26.45 1.75
N PRO A 140 -5.85 -27.44 1.90
CA PRO A 140 -5.65 -28.76 1.34
C PRO A 140 -5.70 -28.74 -0.19
N HIS A 141 -5.43 -29.88 -0.80
CA HIS A 141 -5.66 -30.04 -2.23
C HIS A 141 -7.16 -29.85 -2.55
N PRO A 142 -7.54 -29.07 -3.58
CA PRO A 142 -8.94 -28.73 -3.86
C PRO A 142 -9.77 -29.89 -4.42
N GLY A 143 -9.13 -31.04 -4.71
CA GLY A 143 -9.77 -32.21 -5.32
C GLY A 143 -9.33 -32.36 -6.78
N LEU A 144 -9.44 -33.59 -7.31
CA LEU A 144 -8.98 -33.90 -8.67
C LEU A 144 -9.85 -33.24 -9.76
N GLY A 145 -11.14 -33.03 -9.50
CA GLY A 145 -12.06 -32.39 -10.46
C GLY A 145 -11.63 -30.97 -10.85
N VAL A 146 -10.97 -30.24 -9.93
CA VAL A 146 -10.43 -28.90 -10.17
C VAL A 146 -9.21 -28.91 -11.11
N LEU A 147 -8.54 -30.05 -11.26
CA LEU A 147 -7.40 -30.21 -12.18
C LEU A 147 -7.85 -30.50 -13.62
N GLU A 148 -9.12 -30.81 -13.83
CA GLU A 148 -9.64 -31.12 -15.15
C GLU A 148 -9.62 -29.87 -16.05
N PRO A 149 -9.09 -29.94 -17.28
CA PRO A 149 -9.04 -28.79 -18.19
C PRO A 149 -10.41 -28.18 -18.50
N SER A 150 -11.48 -28.96 -18.35
CA SER A 150 -12.86 -28.51 -18.57
C SER A 150 -13.46 -27.78 -17.38
N PHE A 151 -12.83 -27.79 -16.20
CA PHE A 151 -13.35 -27.16 -14.99
C PHE A 151 -13.61 -25.67 -15.20
N GLN A 152 -14.83 -25.20 -14.89
CA GLN A 152 -15.25 -23.80 -15.02
C GLN A 152 -15.57 -23.14 -13.67
N GLY A 153 -15.30 -23.82 -12.56
CA GLY A 153 -15.60 -23.31 -11.21
C GLY A 153 -16.78 -23.99 -10.51
N GLU A 154 -17.20 -25.17 -10.97
CA GLU A 154 -18.32 -25.92 -10.42
C GLU A 154 -18.06 -26.31 -8.96
N PHE A 155 -18.96 -25.91 -8.06
CA PHE A 155 -18.79 -26.18 -6.62
C PHE A 155 -18.84 -27.67 -6.27
N SER A 156 -19.47 -28.51 -7.08
CA SER A 156 -19.52 -29.97 -6.87
C SER A 156 -18.17 -30.66 -7.08
N GLU A 157 -17.27 -30.05 -7.85
CA GLU A 157 -15.96 -30.62 -8.20
C GLU A 157 -14.84 -30.24 -7.22
N ILE A 158 -15.13 -29.30 -6.33
CA ILE A 158 -14.21 -28.82 -5.30
C ILE A 158 -14.49 -29.58 -3.99
N GLY A 159 -13.45 -30.13 -3.37
CA GLY A 159 -13.53 -30.86 -2.12
C GLY A 159 -14.12 -30.03 -0.98
N SER A 160 -15.02 -30.64 -0.20
CA SER A 160 -15.71 -30.00 0.93
C SER A 160 -14.76 -29.37 1.95
N ASP A 161 -13.69 -30.09 2.27
CA ASP A 161 -12.69 -29.71 3.25
C ASP A 161 -11.90 -28.46 2.80
N PHE A 162 -11.55 -28.41 1.51
CA PHE A 162 -10.94 -27.23 0.89
C PHE A 162 -11.87 -26.03 0.97
N PHE A 163 -13.14 -26.22 0.61
CA PHE A 163 -14.13 -25.16 0.64
C PHE A 163 -14.36 -24.62 2.05
N GLN A 164 -14.46 -25.48 3.05
CA GLN A 164 -14.62 -25.08 4.44
C GLN A 164 -13.44 -24.24 4.93
N LEU A 165 -12.21 -24.67 4.64
CA LEU A 165 -11.02 -23.92 5.02
C LEU A 165 -10.85 -22.63 4.23
N LEU A 166 -11.26 -22.59 2.96
CA LEU A 166 -11.28 -21.37 2.15
C LEU A 166 -12.32 -20.37 2.67
N ASP A 167 -13.53 -20.81 3.02
CA ASP A 167 -14.55 -19.96 3.65
C ASP A 167 -14.03 -19.40 4.97
N GLU A 168 -13.40 -20.23 5.81
CA GLU A 168 -12.78 -19.76 7.05
C GLU A 168 -11.66 -18.73 6.80
N PHE A 169 -10.78 -19.01 5.85
CA PHE A 169 -9.69 -18.11 5.48
C PHE A 169 -10.25 -16.76 5.05
N THR A 170 -11.21 -16.75 4.12
CA THR A 170 -11.79 -15.51 3.60
C THR A 170 -12.52 -14.73 4.68
N ARG A 171 -13.30 -15.40 5.55
CA ARG A 171 -13.93 -14.75 6.72
C ARG A 171 -12.90 -14.14 7.65
N THR A 172 -11.86 -14.88 8.00
CA THR A 172 -10.81 -14.39 8.91
C THR A 172 -9.99 -13.26 8.29
N PHE A 173 -9.70 -13.35 6.99
CA PHE A 173 -8.87 -12.39 6.29
C PHE A 173 -9.60 -11.08 5.99
N PHE A 174 -10.94 -11.11 5.85
CA PHE A 174 -11.75 -9.92 5.64
C PHE A 174 -12.67 -9.57 6.84
N ASP A 175 -12.46 -10.19 8.00
CA ASP A 175 -13.24 -9.92 9.21
C ASP A 175 -13.17 -8.44 9.62
N LYS A 176 -14.20 -7.91 10.29
CA LYS A 176 -14.25 -6.50 10.72
C LYS A 176 -13.08 -6.13 11.65
N GLY A 177 -12.63 -7.02 12.52
CA GLY A 177 -11.50 -6.78 13.43
C GLY A 177 -10.14 -6.94 12.74
N SER A 178 -10.11 -7.60 11.59
CA SER A 178 -8.90 -7.82 10.79
C SER A 178 -8.91 -7.07 9.46
N PHE A 179 -9.96 -6.30 9.15
CA PHE A 179 -10.18 -5.72 7.82
C PHE A 179 -8.94 -4.92 7.38
N PRO A 180 -8.54 -5.00 6.10
CA PRO A 180 -7.37 -4.27 5.63
C PRO A 180 -7.44 -2.79 6.03
N LEU A 181 -6.40 -2.32 6.72
CA LEU A 181 -6.23 -0.88 6.96
C LEU A 181 -6.00 -0.17 5.62
N PRO A 182 -6.21 1.16 5.56
CA PRO A 182 -5.72 1.93 4.43
C PRO A 182 -4.26 1.58 4.13
N SER A 183 -3.94 1.36 2.86
CA SER A 183 -2.55 1.11 2.47
C SER A 183 -1.71 2.31 2.87
N ALA A 184 -0.67 2.08 3.66
CA ALA A 184 0.16 3.12 4.22
C ALA A 184 1.64 2.72 4.16
N PRO A 185 2.25 2.72 2.96
CA PRO A 185 3.69 2.50 2.84
C PRO A 185 4.42 3.51 3.73
N LEU A 186 5.25 3.03 4.67
CA LEU A 186 5.93 3.84 5.70
C LEU A 186 5.00 4.72 6.55
N GLY A 187 3.77 4.28 6.80
CA GLY A 187 2.80 5.02 7.62
C GLY A 187 2.14 6.21 6.89
N THR A 188 2.40 6.39 5.59
CA THR A 188 1.71 7.41 4.79
C THR A 188 0.55 6.79 4.01
N GLU A 189 -0.67 6.96 4.54
CA GLU A 189 -1.89 6.49 3.86
C GLU A 189 -1.97 6.97 2.40
N VAL A 190 -2.20 6.03 1.48
CA VAL A 190 -2.45 6.27 0.07
C VAL A 190 -3.94 6.49 -0.13
N THR A 191 -4.27 7.59 -0.79
CA THR A 191 -5.65 7.97 -1.13
C THR A 191 -5.96 7.64 -2.59
N PRO A 192 -7.24 7.53 -2.99
CA PRO A 192 -7.58 7.38 -4.41
C PRO A 192 -7.01 8.49 -5.31
N SER A 193 -6.89 9.72 -4.80
CA SER A 193 -6.30 10.86 -5.52
C SER A 193 -4.79 10.77 -5.73
N THR A 194 -4.08 10.09 -4.82
CA THR A 194 -2.61 9.97 -4.87
C THR A 194 -2.16 8.63 -5.47
N PHE A 195 -3.02 7.61 -5.47
CA PHE A 195 -2.71 6.23 -5.86
C PHE A 195 -1.95 6.11 -7.19
N GLU A 196 -2.42 6.76 -8.25
CA GLU A 196 -1.78 6.70 -9.57
C GLU A 196 -0.34 7.23 -9.53
N ASN A 197 -0.12 8.37 -8.86
CA ASN A 197 1.21 8.98 -8.76
C ASN A 197 2.13 8.15 -7.85
N VAL A 198 1.59 7.55 -6.78
CA VAL A 198 2.34 6.65 -5.90
C VAL A 198 2.84 5.43 -6.68
N ILE A 199 1.97 4.78 -7.47
CA ILE A 199 2.38 3.64 -8.31
C ILE A 199 3.44 4.06 -9.33
N LYS A 200 3.22 5.16 -10.06
CA LYS A 200 4.19 5.64 -11.07
C LYS A 200 5.56 5.89 -10.44
N ASN A 201 5.60 6.54 -9.29
CA ASN A 201 6.85 6.82 -8.58
C ASN A 201 7.59 5.56 -8.17
N PHE A 202 6.89 4.57 -7.62
CA PHE A 202 7.54 3.31 -7.26
C PHE A 202 8.00 2.57 -8.52
N VAL A 203 7.15 2.44 -9.54
CA VAL A 203 7.55 1.80 -10.81
C VAL A 203 8.80 2.46 -11.39
N GLU A 204 8.86 3.80 -11.39
CA GLU A 204 10.05 4.54 -11.84
C GLU A 204 11.28 4.21 -10.99
N ALA A 205 11.16 4.24 -9.66
CA ALA A 205 12.24 3.88 -8.75
C ALA A 205 12.78 2.46 -9.00
N PHE A 206 11.89 1.51 -9.32
CA PHE A 206 12.25 0.11 -9.61
C PHE A 206 12.69 -0.15 -11.06
N SER A 207 12.38 0.76 -12.00
CA SER A 207 12.66 0.58 -13.44
C SER A 207 14.11 0.85 -13.85
N SER A 208 14.87 1.61 -13.06
CA SER A 208 16.26 1.93 -13.39
C SER A 208 17.16 0.73 -13.05
N SER A 209 18.05 0.36 -13.97
CA SER A 209 18.98 -0.77 -13.83
C SER A 209 19.78 -0.68 -12.52
N GLY A 210 19.34 -1.43 -11.50
CA GLY A 210 19.85 -1.31 -10.14
C GLY A 210 19.13 -0.22 -9.36
N THR A 211 17.94 -0.53 -8.85
CA THR A 211 17.23 0.30 -7.87
C THR A 211 18.21 0.67 -6.76
N THR A 212 18.47 1.96 -6.61
CA THR A 212 19.31 2.45 -5.50
C THR A 212 18.42 2.74 -4.30
N THR A 213 18.96 2.55 -3.09
CA THR A 213 18.26 2.92 -1.85
C THR A 213 17.82 4.39 -1.85
N VAL A 214 18.52 5.24 -2.59
CA VAL A 214 18.18 6.66 -2.80
C VAL A 214 16.90 6.83 -3.62
N GLN A 215 16.73 6.12 -4.73
CA GLN A 215 15.52 6.24 -5.56
C GLN A 215 14.27 5.76 -4.82
N LEU A 216 14.38 4.64 -4.10
CA LEU A 216 13.27 4.14 -3.30
C LEU A 216 12.93 5.13 -2.16
N ARG A 217 13.95 5.72 -1.54
CA ARG A 217 13.79 6.80 -0.56
C ARG A 217 13.06 8.01 -1.15
N ASP A 218 13.47 8.47 -2.33
CA ASP A 218 12.83 9.60 -3.03
C ASP A 218 11.36 9.28 -3.36
N ALA A 219 11.06 8.05 -3.78
CA ALA A 219 9.69 7.60 -4.03
C ALA A 219 8.82 7.68 -2.76
N PHE A 220 9.35 7.28 -1.61
CA PHE A 220 8.66 7.39 -0.33
C PHE A 220 8.40 8.84 0.08
N VAL A 221 9.40 9.72 -0.06
CA VAL A 221 9.22 11.15 0.22
C VAL A 221 8.10 11.74 -0.63
N ASN A 222 8.04 11.38 -1.91
CA ASN A 222 7.01 11.89 -2.80
C ASN A 222 5.59 11.53 -2.35
N ILE A 223 5.37 10.38 -1.70
CA ILE A 223 4.06 10.02 -1.12
C ILE A 223 3.65 11.05 -0.06
N GLU A 224 4.59 11.40 0.82
CA GLU A 224 4.36 12.37 1.88
C GLU A 224 4.11 13.78 1.32
N ILE A 225 4.80 14.16 0.24
CA ILE A 225 4.53 15.40 -0.49
C ILE A 225 3.10 15.42 -1.04
N TYR A 226 2.68 14.35 -1.73
CA TYR A 226 1.34 14.28 -2.32
C TYR A 226 0.25 14.35 -1.25
N LYS A 227 0.43 13.67 -0.12
CA LYS A 227 -0.48 13.75 1.02
C LYS A 227 -0.55 15.18 1.58
N ASN A 228 0.60 15.81 1.82
CA ASN A 228 0.65 17.18 2.33
C ASN A 228 0.01 18.18 1.37
N ARG A 229 0.24 18.01 0.06
CA ARG A 229 -0.38 18.81 -0.99
C ARG A 229 -1.91 18.69 -0.94
N ASP A 230 -2.44 17.48 -0.91
CA ASP A 230 -3.88 17.24 -0.88
C ASP A 230 -4.52 17.81 0.41
N LEU A 231 -3.86 17.68 1.57
CA LEU A 231 -4.32 18.29 2.83
C LEU A 231 -4.36 19.83 2.77
N LEU A 232 -3.32 20.45 2.21
CA LEU A 232 -3.26 21.90 2.05
C LEU A 232 -4.28 22.41 1.03
N MET A 233 -4.51 21.68 -0.06
CA MET A 233 -5.53 22.03 -1.05
C MET A 233 -6.95 21.96 -0.47
N ASP A 234 -7.25 20.94 0.35
CA ASP A 234 -8.55 20.84 1.04
C ASP A 234 -8.73 21.96 2.07
N ALA A 235 -7.70 22.25 2.86
CA ALA A 235 -7.71 23.36 3.81
C ALA A 235 -7.88 24.72 3.11
N PHE A 236 -7.15 24.96 2.02
CA PHE A 236 -7.28 26.15 1.19
C PHE A 236 -8.69 26.28 0.62
N GLY A 237 -9.26 25.20 0.07
CA GLY A 237 -10.63 25.19 -0.46
C GLY A 237 -11.68 25.56 0.61
N LYS A 238 -11.52 25.05 1.84
CA LYS A 238 -12.38 25.42 2.98
C LYS A 238 -12.21 26.88 3.38
N ALA A 239 -10.98 27.37 3.43
CA ALA A 239 -10.69 28.78 3.73
C ALA A 239 -11.26 29.71 2.65
N LEU A 240 -11.10 29.36 1.37
CA LEU A 240 -11.62 30.08 0.23
C LEU A 240 -13.15 30.16 0.26
N LYS A 241 -13.85 29.05 0.57
CA LYS A 241 -15.31 29.05 0.74
C LYS A 241 -15.79 29.92 1.90
N LYS A 242 -14.99 30.05 2.95
CA LYS A 242 -15.29 30.95 4.08
C LYS A 242 -15.06 32.42 3.73
N LEU A 243 -14.01 32.69 2.95
CA LEU A 243 -13.68 34.04 2.47
C LEU A 243 -14.70 34.53 1.44
N ALA A 244 -15.07 33.65 0.50
CA ALA A 244 -15.95 33.92 -0.64
C ALA A 244 -17.04 32.83 -0.74
N PRO A 245 -18.08 32.85 0.10
CA PRO A 245 -19.17 31.88 0.05
C PRO A 245 -19.93 31.96 -1.27
N GLU A 246 -20.50 30.84 -1.72
CA GLU A 246 -21.41 30.80 -2.88
C GLU A 246 -22.63 31.69 -2.62
N SER A 247 -23.11 32.38 -3.66
CA SER A 247 -24.27 33.30 -3.59
C SER A 247 -24.10 34.49 -2.63
N SER A 248 -22.86 34.82 -2.25
CA SER A 248 -22.54 36.00 -1.44
C SER A 248 -21.32 36.69 -2.02
N PRO A 249 -21.49 37.38 -3.17
CA PRO A 249 -20.37 37.96 -3.88
C PRO A 249 -19.66 39.03 -3.04
N ILE A 250 -18.34 39.08 -3.19
CA ILE A 250 -17.45 40.02 -2.53
C ILE A 250 -16.85 40.97 -3.55
N ASP A 251 -16.51 42.17 -3.07
CA ASP A 251 -15.84 43.21 -3.85
C ASP A 251 -14.57 42.66 -4.55
N PRO A 252 -14.41 42.84 -5.87
CA PRO A 252 -13.31 42.25 -6.63
C PRO A 252 -11.91 42.71 -6.19
N GLU A 253 -11.74 43.97 -5.80
CA GLU A 253 -10.45 44.50 -5.34
C GLU A 253 -10.08 43.87 -3.99
N LYS A 254 -11.06 43.80 -3.09
CA LYS A 254 -10.89 43.14 -1.79
C LYS A 254 -10.60 41.64 -1.97
N PHE A 255 -11.32 40.97 -2.86
CA PHE A 255 -11.11 39.54 -3.11
C PHE A 255 -9.71 39.29 -3.65
N GLU A 256 -9.22 40.13 -4.57
CA GLU A 256 -7.86 40.03 -5.09
C GLU A 256 -6.80 40.19 -4.00
N ALA A 257 -6.92 41.21 -3.17
CA ALA A 257 -5.98 41.45 -2.07
C ALA A 257 -5.96 40.30 -1.05
N ASP A 258 -7.13 39.80 -0.66
CA ASP A 258 -7.26 38.69 0.29
C ASP A 258 -6.79 37.36 -0.33
N GLY A 259 -7.08 37.14 -1.62
CA GLY A 259 -6.67 35.98 -2.39
C GLY A 259 -5.15 35.85 -2.52
N VAL A 260 -4.46 36.94 -2.90
CA VAL A 260 -2.98 36.97 -2.97
C VAL A 260 -2.36 36.65 -1.62
N ARG A 261 -2.89 37.23 -0.54
CA ARG A 261 -2.42 36.96 0.83
C ARG A 261 -2.58 35.49 1.20
N MET A 262 -3.76 34.93 0.95
CA MET A 262 -4.06 33.53 1.26
C MET A 262 -3.21 32.55 0.45
N ILE A 263 -3.04 32.78 -0.87
CA ILE A 263 -2.15 31.95 -1.71
C ILE A 263 -0.72 32.00 -1.17
N THR A 264 -0.22 33.19 -0.81
CA THR A 264 1.15 33.36 -0.28
C THR A 264 1.36 32.57 1.02
N GLU A 265 0.37 32.58 1.91
CA GLU A 265 0.41 31.85 3.19
C GLU A 265 0.51 30.33 2.98
N TYR A 266 -0.37 29.76 2.16
CA TYR A 266 -0.37 28.33 1.88
C TYR A 266 0.86 27.88 1.07
N MET A 267 1.32 28.70 0.12
CA MET A 267 2.59 28.46 -0.59
C MET A 267 3.77 28.37 0.38
N LYS A 268 3.85 29.29 1.35
CA LYS A 268 4.91 29.30 2.37
C LYS A 268 4.82 28.08 3.29
N GLU A 269 3.62 27.65 3.66
CA GLU A 269 3.44 26.43 4.45
C GLU A 269 3.93 25.19 3.68
N PHE A 270 3.56 25.06 2.41
CA PHE A 270 4.01 23.95 1.56
C PHE A 270 5.52 23.98 1.35
N GLU A 271 6.11 25.14 1.09
CA GLU A 271 7.56 25.32 0.95
C GLU A 271 8.32 24.92 2.22
N THR A 272 7.79 25.29 3.40
CA THR A 272 8.39 24.92 4.69
C THR A 272 8.44 23.40 4.86
N LYS A 273 7.35 22.70 4.47
CA LYS A 273 7.29 21.23 4.48
C LYS A 273 8.21 20.61 3.43
N LEU A 274 8.34 21.18 2.24
CA LEU A 274 9.24 20.66 1.21
C LEU A 274 10.71 20.75 1.61
N ARG A 275 11.13 21.88 2.20
CA ARG A 275 12.52 22.11 2.61
C ARG A 275 13.03 21.08 3.63
N SER A 276 12.17 20.48 4.45
CA SER A 276 12.59 19.42 5.38
C SER A 276 13.05 18.14 4.66
N PHE A 277 12.62 17.93 3.41
CA PHE A 277 12.93 16.72 2.65
C PHE A 277 14.21 16.81 1.81
N LYS A 278 14.72 18.02 1.54
CA LYS A 278 15.94 18.27 0.72
C LYS A 278 15.89 17.59 -0.66
N LEU A 279 14.80 17.82 -1.39
CA LEU A 279 14.52 17.18 -2.67
C LEU A 279 15.31 17.80 -3.83
N ARG A 280 15.62 16.98 -4.85
CA ARG A 280 16.25 17.48 -6.09
C ARG A 280 15.28 18.25 -6.98
N ASN A 281 14.00 17.87 -6.96
CA ASN A 281 12.92 18.46 -7.76
C ASN A 281 12.03 19.42 -6.94
N GLU A 282 12.56 20.05 -5.89
CA GLU A 282 11.81 20.96 -5.01
C GLU A 282 11.11 22.09 -5.79
N ALA A 283 11.80 22.70 -6.75
CA ALA A 283 11.25 23.79 -7.57
C ALA A 283 10.04 23.35 -8.42
N GLU A 284 10.08 22.12 -8.95
CA GLU A 284 8.98 21.56 -9.74
C GLU A 284 7.75 21.29 -8.86
N GLN A 285 7.97 20.75 -7.65
CA GLN A 285 6.88 20.51 -6.69
C GLN A 285 6.20 21.82 -6.27
N LEU A 286 7.00 22.87 -6.01
CA LEU A 286 6.49 24.21 -5.69
C LEU A 286 5.66 24.80 -6.83
N GLU A 287 6.13 24.71 -8.08
CA GLU A 287 5.40 25.23 -9.23
C GLU A 287 4.10 24.47 -9.47
N ASN A 288 4.12 23.13 -9.36
CA ASN A 288 2.92 22.31 -9.49
C ASN A 288 1.85 22.67 -8.43
N PHE A 289 2.27 22.91 -7.18
CA PHE A 289 1.35 23.34 -6.12
C PHE A 289 0.82 24.76 -6.37
N LYS A 290 1.67 25.68 -6.81
CA LYS A 290 1.28 27.03 -7.19
C LYS A 290 0.24 27.04 -8.30
N MET A 291 0.44 26.24 -9.35
CA MET A 291 -0.55 26.11 -10.43
C MET A 291 -1.89 25.59 -9.91
N ALA A 292 -1.88 24.58 -9.03
CA ALA A 292 -3.10 24.02 -8.46
C ALA A 292 -3.87 25.02 -7.59
N ILE A 293 -3.18 25.71 -6.68
CA ILE A 293 -3.81 26.66 -5.75
C ILE A 293 -4.32 27.90 -6.48
N SER A 294 -3.54 28.43 -7.43
CA SER A 294 -3.95 29.56 -8.28
C SER A 294 -5.12 29.18 -9.19
N GLY A 295 -5.16 27.94 -9.71
CA GLY A 295 -6.29 27.45 -10.49
C GLY A 295 -7.59 27.41 -9.70
N MET A 296 -7.56 26.90 -8.46
CA MET A 296 -8.72 26.87 -7.58
C MET A 296 -9.22 28.28 -7.24
N TYR A 297 -8.30 29.19 -6.92
CA TYR A 297 -8.64 30.60 -6.65
C TYR A 297 -9.26 31.29 -7.87
N THR A 298 -8.62 31.17 -9.04
CA THR A 298 -9.07 31.81 -10.29
C THR A 298 -10.47 31.35 -10.67
N LYS A 299 -10.78 30.06 -10.47
CA LYS A 299 -12.13 29.54 -10.68
C LYS A 299 -13.16 30.25 -9.79
N ARG A 300 -12.93 30.30 -8.46
CA ARG A 300 -13.85 30.97 -7.54
C ARG A 300 -13.98 32.47 -7.85
N LYS A 301 -12.88 33.12 -8.26
CA LYS A 301 -12.88 34.51 -8.70
C LYS A 301 -13.82 34.74 -9.88
N SER A 302 -13.73 33.89 -10.91
CA SER A 302 -14.66 33.93 -12.04
C SER A 302 -16.11 33.76 -11.59
N ASP A 303 -16.38 32.77 -10.73
CA ASP A 303 -17.73 32.55 -10.20
C ASP A 303 -18.25 33.76 -9.40
N ASN A 304 -17.38 34.50 -8.71
CA ASN A 304 -17.73 35.70 -7.94
C ASN A 304 -18.08 36.87 -8.86
N ASP A 305 -17.33 37.04 -9.94
CA ASP A 305 -17.61 38.07 -10.94
C ASP A 305 -18.94 37.78 -11.66
N ASP A 306 -19.24 36.51 -11.95
CA ASP A 306 -20.53 36.11 -12.51
C ASP A 306 -21.69 36.39 -11.53
N GLU A 307 -21.52 36.12 -10.24
CA GLU A 307 -22.50 36.42 -9.18
C GLU A 307 -22.74 37.93 -8.99
N LEU A 308 -21.73 38.78 -9.22
CA LEU A 308 -21.89 40.25 -9.18
C LEU A 308 -22.66 40.80 -10.38
N ASN A 309 -22.63 40.10 -11.50
CA ASN A 309 -23.25 40.52 -12.77
C ASN A 309 -24.65 39.91 -13.01
N ALA A 310 -25.10 39.00 -12.14
CA ALA A 310 -26.40 38.33 -12.19
C ALA A 310 -27.52 39.13 -11.50
#